data_AF-A0AAQ3T9K4-F1
#
_entry.id   AF-A0AAQ3T9K4-F1
#
_cell.length_a   1.000
_cell.length_b   1.000
_cell.length_c   1.000
_cell.angle_alpha   90.00
_cell.angle_beta   90.00
_cell.angle_gamma   90.00
#
_symmetry.space_group_name_H-M   'P 1'
#
loop_
_entity.id
_entity.type
_entity.pdbx_description
1 polymer ?
#
loop_
_entity_poly.entity_id
_entity_poly.type
_entity_poly.pdbx_seq_one_letter_code
_entity_poly.pdbx_strand_id
1 'polypeptide(L)'
;MNGTYGYDTDVLMDDGTVIHTTVTNSGDAVKLFLQEIRATTDPSSSAWTPSGTSSKTTRTRKKKRTHRMAVLQLCVGRRCLIFQIVRANYVPAVLGAFLGCPDHRFVGVAVDGDIRRLRDDCGLAVADAMDLRHLAAEVLSRPELKKAGLKTLTREVMGVVIGKEKEVTMSKWDQHLTLEQVQYASIDAFVSYEVGRRLLTGRDSQSGPSSQQFTNRQPDSRSCVLAAAMNGTYGYDADVVMDDGTVIHTTVTNSGDAVKRFLREIHAAAAADLPGQQRPLIVGLDTEWRAVFVEGNKKQTHRMAVLQLCVGRRCLVFQIIRANYVPAVLGAFLACPDHRFVGVAVDGDVRRLRDDCGLAVANAVDLRHLAAEVLSRPELRKAGLKTLTREVMGVVIGKEKEVTMSKWEQDLTLEQVQYASIDAFVSYEVGRRLLTGHELPP
;
A
#
# COMPACT_ATOMS: atom_id res chain seq x y z
N MET A 1 13.39 4.98 -20.08
CA MET A 1 12.14 4.21 -20.29
C MET A 1 11.49 4.12 -18.92
N ASN A 2 10.25 4.59 -18.74
CA ASN A 2 9.56 4.46 -17.46
C ASN A 2 9.19 2.99 -17.26
N GLY A 3 9.66 2.35 -16.19
CA GLY A 3 9.31 0.95 -15.88
C GLY A 3 7.81 0.75 -15.69
N THR A 4 7.34 -0.45 -16.02
CA THR A 4 6.00 -0.94 -15.64
C THR A 4 6.00 -1.30 -14.16
N TYR A 5 4.91 -0.96 -13.47
CA TYR A 5 4.68 -1.29 -12.07
C TYR A 5 3.19 -1.63 -11.83
N GLY A 6 2.95 -2.46 -10.83
CA GLY A 6 1.62 -2.85 -10.39
C GLY A 6 1.71 -3.46 -9.00
N TYR A 7 0.82 -3.08 -8.10
CA TYR A 7 0.73 -3.65 -6.76
C TYR A 7 -0.70 -3.53 -6.23
N ASP A 8 -1.08 -4.44 -5.36
CA ASP A 8 -2.32 -4.39 -4.60
C ASP A 8 -2.06 -3.84 -3.20
N THR A 9 -3.01 -3.08 -2.66
CA THR A 9 -2.93 -2.54 -1.31
C THR A 9 -4.32 -2.32 -0.70
N ASP A 10 -4.41 -2.48 0.61
CA ASP A 10 -5.63 -2.26 1.37
C ASP A 10 -5.66 -0.85 1.98
N VAL A 11 -6.69 -0.09 1.64
CA VAL A 11 -6.95 1.23 2.20
C VAL A 11 -8.03 1.11 3.27
N LEU A 12 -7.66 1.45 4.50
CA LEU A 12 -8.55 1.46 5.65
C LEU A 12 -9.23 2.82 5.83
N MET A 13 -10.54 2.80 5.97
CA MET A 13 -11.32 3.95 6.44
C MET A 13 -11.40 3.96 7.97
N ASP A 14 -11.66 5.14 8.55
CA ASP A 14 -11.78 5.33 10.01
C ASP A 14 -12.89 4.46 10.65
N ASP A 15 -13.89 4.05 9.87
CA ASP A 15 -14.98 3.19 10.30
C ASP A 15 -14.64 1.67 10.22
N GLY A 16 -13.39 1.34 9.87
CA GLY A 16 -12.92 -0.04 9.72
C GLY A 16 -13.22 -0.67 8.36
N THR A 17 -13.83 0.06 7.42
CA THR A 17 -14.03 -0.43 6.04
C THR A 17 -12.68 -0.62 5.35
N VAL A 18 -12.49 -1.80 4.77
CA VAL A 18 -11.32 -2.15 3.95
C VAL A 18 -11.65 -1.97 2.47
N ILE A 19 -10.81 -1.23 1.76
CA ILE A 19 -10.90 -1.01 0.31
C ILE A 19 -9.68 -1.67 -0.34
N HIS A 20 -9.91 -2.72 -1.13
CA HIS A 20 -8.86 -3.42 -1.88
C HIS A 20 -8.53 -2.63 -3.15
N THR A 21 -7.29 -2.18 -3.29
CA THR A 21 -6.91 -1.25 -4.36
C THR A 21 -5.75 -1.79 -5.17
N THR A 22 -5.96 -1.98 -6.48
CA THR A 22 -4.89 -2.23 -7.45
C THR A 22 -4.36 -0.90 -7.98
N VAL A 23 -3.07 -0.63 -7.81
CA VAL A 23 -2.39 0.57 -8.34
C VAL A 23 -1.43 0.14 -9.44
N THR A 24 -1.56 0.71 -10.65
CA THR A 24 -0.75 0.23 -11.77
C THR A 24 -0.58 1.26 -12.89
N ASN A 25 0.49 1.11 -13.67
CA ASN A 25 0.60 1.66 -15.04
C ASN A 25 0.66 0.55 -16.11
N SER A 26 0.39 -0.71 -15.76
CA SER A 26 0.39 -1.85 -16.67
C SER A 26 -1.01 -2.09 -17.24
N GLY A 27 -1.12 -2.09 -18.57
CA GLY A 27 -2.35 -2.46 -19.26
C GLY A 27 -2.77 -3.91 -18.99
N ASP A 28 -1.84 -4.83 -18.70
CA ASP A 28 -2.18 -6.22 -18.37
C ASP A 28 -2.78 -6.33 -16.95
N ALA A 29 -2.28 -5.57 -15.99
CA ALA A 29 -2.89 -5.50 -14.66
C ALA A 29 -4.32 -4.94 -14.72
N VAL A 30 -4.57 -3.96 -15.59
CA VAL A 30 -5.94 -3.46 -15.84
C VAL A 30 -6.84 -4.55 -16.44
N LYS A 31 -6.34 -5.41 -17.34
CA LYS A 31 -7.13 -6.54 -17.86
C LYS A 31 -7.50 -7.51 -16.74
N LEU A 32 -6.53 -7.87 -15.90
CA LEU A 32 -6.74 -8.80 -14.78
C LEU A 32 -7.77 -8.26 -13.80
N PHE A 33 -7.65 -6.99 -13.41
CA PHE A 33 -8.64 -6.31 -12.57
C PHE A 33 -10.07 -6.43 -13.15
N LEU A 34 -10.24 -6.10 -14.44
CA LEU A 34 -11.55 -6.17 -15.09
C LEU A 34 -12.10 -7.61 -15.22
N GLN A 35 -11.23 -8.60 -15.41
CA GLN A 35 -11.63 -10.01 -15.39
C GLN A 35 -12.12 -10.44 -14.00
N GLU A 36 -11.43 -10.01 -12.95
CA GLU A 36 -11.79 -10.35 -11.58
C GLU A 36 -13.12 -9.71 -11.15
N ILE A 37 -13.35 -8.46 -11.54
CA ILE A 37 -14.62 -7.76 -11.34
C ILE A 37 -15.78 -8.50 -12.03
N ARG A 38 -15.57 -8.99 -13.26
CA ARG A 38 -16.58 -9.80 -13.97
C ARG A 38 -16.84 -11.15 -13.30
N ALA A 39 -15.81 -11.79 -12.76
CA ALA A 39 -15.95 -13.10 -12.10
C ALA A 39 -16.67 -13.02 -10.75
N THR A 40 -16.65 -11.85 -10.10
CA THR A 40 -17.20 -11.64 -8.75
C THR A 40 -18.56 -10.94 -8.73
N THR A 41 -19.10 -10.56 -9.89
CA THR A 41 -20.44 -9.97 -10.01
C THR A 41 -21.45 -11.00 -10.52
N ASP A 42 -22.59 -11.12 -9.82
CA ASP A 42 -23.67 -12.05 -10.17
C ASP A 42 -24.33 -11.65 -11.50
N PRO A 43 -24.37 -12.54 -12.53
CA PRO A 43 -25.01 -12.25 -13.81
C PRO A 43 -26.53 -12.02 -13.72
N SER A 44 -27.19 -12.34 -12.60
CA SER A 44 -28.63 -12.11 -12.37
C SER A 44 -28.97 -10.75 -11.75
N SER A 45 -27.97 -9.99 -11.29
CA SER A 45 -28.13 -8.64 -10.77
C SER A 45 -28.30 -7.64 -11.94
N SER A 46 -29.53 -7.28 -12.28
CA SER A 46 -29.88 -6.33 -13.35
C SER A 46 -29.39 -4.88 -13.15
N ALA A 47 -28.59 -4.61 -12.12
CA ALA A 47 -28.02 -3.30 -11.82
C ALA A 47 -26.49 -3.39 -11.66
N TRP A 48 -25.79 -3.51 -12.78
CA TRP A 48 -24.34 -3.36 -12.80
C TRP A 48 -23.99 -1.87 -12.66
N THR A 49 -23.64 -1.41 -11.45
CA THR A 49 -23.24 -0.01 -11.20
C THR A 49 -21.73 0.10 -10.93
N PRO A 50 -20.87 0.09 -11.94
CA PRO A 50 -19.46 0.44 -11.79
C PRO A 50 -19.34 1.93 -11.48
N SER A 51 -18.35 2.38 -10.71
CA SER A 51 -18.32 3.79 -10.35
C SER A 51 -16.93 4.38 -10.36
N GLY A 52 -16.87 5.70 -10.52
CA GLY A 52 -15.74 6.48 -10.07
C GLY A 52 -14.74 6.83 -11.14
N THR A 53 -15.14 7.30 -12.32
CA THR A 53 -14.20 8.07 -13.17
C THR A 53 -13.96 9.45 -12.54
N SER A 54 -13.09 9.54 -11.54
CA SER A 54 -12.49 10.84 -11.18
C SER A 54 -11.09 10.90 -11.76
N SER A 55 -10.82 11.98 -12.50
CA SER A 55 -9.52 12.22 -13.11
C SER A 55 -8.77 13.31 -12.35
N LYS A 56 -7.51 13.07 -12.02
CA LYS A 56 -6.61 14.11 -11.49
C LYS A 56 -5.70 14.62 -12.60
N THR A 57 -5.49 15.94 -12.61
CA THR A 57 -4.64 16.63 -13.60
C THR A 57 -3.68 17.60 -12.91
N THR A 58 -2.45 17.67 -13.40
CA THR A 58 -1.41 18.57 -12.86
C THR A 58 -1.58 20.02 -13.39
N ARG A 59 -1.35 21.03 -12.54
CA ARG A 59 -1.28 22.47 -12.90
C ARG A 59 0.16 22.98 -12.81
N THR A 60 0.73 23.47 -13.92
CA THR A 60 2.02 24.19 -13.94
C THR A 60 1.82 25.65 -14.44
N ARG A 61 2.57 26.60 -13.86
CA ARG A 61 2.42 28.06 -14.12
C ARG A 61 2.99 28.46 -15.50
N LYS A 62 2.17 29.23 -16.24
CA LYS A 62 2.45 30.09 -17.41
C LYS A 62 3.30 29.50 -18.57
N LYS A 63 2.64 28.75 -19.46
CA LYS A 63 2.70 28.85 -20.94
C LYS A 63 1.69 27.84 -21.52
N LYS A 64 0.81 28.29 -22.43
CA LYS A 64 -0.25 27.51 -23.13
C LYS A 64 0.13 26.02 -23.32
N ARG A 65 -0.38 25.08 -22.51
CA ARG A 65 -0.28 23.62 -22.78
C ARG A 65 -1.47 22.84 -22.22
N THR A 66 -1.83 21.80 -22.96
CA THR A 66 -2.94 20.86 -22.81
C THR A 66 -2.85 20.05 -21.51
N HIS A 67 -3.94 20.04 -20.73
CA HIS A 67 -4.05 19.29 -19.47
C HIS A 67 -4.35 17.83 -19.77
N ARG A 68 -3.33 16.96 -19.81
CA ARG A 68 -3.55 15.51 -19.95
C ARG A 68 -3.99 14.89 -18.63
N MET A 69 -4.98 14.00 -18.70
CA MET A 69 -5.38 13.12 -17.60
C MET A 69 -4.20 12.29 -17.08
N ALA A 70 -3.96 12.35 -15.77
CA ALA A 70 -2.82 11.66 -15.14
C ALA A 70 -3.19 10.26 -14.63
N VAL A 71 -4.34 10.16 -13.98
CA VAL A 71 -4.84 8.95 -13.32
C VAL A 71 -6.30 8.75 -13.65
N LEU A 72 -6.67 7.51 -13.99
CA LEU A 72 -8.02 7.01 -14.04
C LEU A 72 -8.28 6.18 -12.78
N GLN A 73 -9.34 6.52 -12.06
CA GLN A 73 -9.84 5.75 -10.93
C GLN A 73 -11.06 4.95 -11.40
N LEU A 74 -11.25 3.75 -10.87
CA LEU A 74 -12.49 2.95 -11.00
C LEU A 74 -12.71 2.20 -9.70
N CYS A 75 -13.96 2.00 -9.29
CA CYS A 75 -14.28 1.18 -8.13
C CYS A 75 -15.61 0.45 -8.29
N VAL A 76 -15.62 -0.82 -7.88
CA VAL A 76 -16.80 -1.69 -7.85
C VAL A 76 -16.81 -2.43 -6.52
N GLY A 77 -17.83 -2.17 -5.70
CA GLY A 77 -17.89 -2.72 -4.35
C GLY A 77 -16.76 -2.14 -3.49
N ARG A 78 -15.92 -3.02 -2.96
CA ARG A 78 -14.72 -2.67 -2.20
C ARG A 78 -13.43 -2.78 -3.02
N ARG A 79 -13.52 -2.99 -4.33
CA ARG A 79 -12.37 -3.17 -5.22
C ARG A 79 -12.19 -1.96 -6.11
N CYS A 80 -11.09 -1.25 -5.90
CA CYS A 80 -10.75 -0.08 -6.67
C CYS A 80 -9.50 -0.33 -7.54
N LEU A 81 -9.45 0.35 -8.69
CA LEU A 81 -8.32 0.42 -9.59
C LEU A 81 -7.86 1.87 -9.67
N ILE A 82 -6.57 2.09 -9.48
CA ILE A 82 -5.88 3.34 -9.74
C ILE A 82 -4.92 3.11 -10.90
N PHE A 83 -5.36 3.49 -12.10
CA PHE A 83 -4.58 3.34 -13.32
C PHE A 83 -3.88 4.66 -13.67
N GLN A 84 -2.55 4.71 -13.54
CA GLN A 84 -1.77 5.90 -13.89
C GLN A 84 -1.58 6.01 -15.41
N ILE A 85 -2.65 6.39 -16.10
CA ILE A 85 -2.77 6.36 -17.56
C ILE A 85 -1.70 7.19 -18.29
N VAL A 86 -1.24 8.30 -17.70
CA VAL A 86 -0.18 9.13 -18.32
C VAL A 86 1.19 8.43 -18.38
N ARG A 87 1.38 7.40 -17.54
CA ARG A 87 2.59 6.58 -17.49
C ARG A 87 2.34 5.15 -17.97
N ALA A 88 1.18 4.89 -18.56
CA ALA A 88 0.81 3.54 -18.96
C ALA A 88 1.74 3.00 -20.04
N ASN A 89 2.09 1.72 -19.95
CA ASN A 89 2.79 1.03 -21.05
C ASN A 89 1.88 0.91 -22.29
N TYR A 90 0.59 0.66 -22.09
CA TYR A 90 -0.47 0.80 -23.08
C TYR A 90 -1.84 0.86 -22.37
N VAL A 91 -2.87 1.33 -23.09
CA VAL A 91 -4.26 1.33 -22.61
C VAL A 91 -4.98 0.12 -23.25
N PRO A 92 -5.47 -0.85 -22.47
CA PRO A 92 -6.03 -2.07 -23.05
C PRO A 92 -7.42 -1.83 -23.66
N ALA A 93 -7.70 -2.40 -24.84
CA ALA A 93 -8.99 -2.26 -25.52
C ALA A 93 -10.18 -2.72 -24.67
N VAL A 94 -9.99 -3.70 -23.79
CA VAL A 94 -11.03 -4.16 -22.85
C VAL A 94 -11.47 -3.06 -21.87
N LEU A 95 -10.60 -2.11 -21.52
CA LEU A 95 -10.98 -0.94 -20.72
C LEU A 95 -11.92 -0.02 -21.52
N GLY A 96 -11.64 0.20 -22.81
CA GLY A 96 -12.53 0.96 -23.69
C GLY A 96 -13.89 0.28 -23.83
N ALA A 97 -13.93 -1.03 -24.06
CA ALA A 97 -15.17 -1.80 -24.12
C ALA A 97 -15.94 -1.78 -22.79
N PHE A 98 -15.22 -1.79 -21.66
CA PHE A 98 -15.79 -1.71 -20.32
C PHE A 98 -16.47 -0.36 -20.05
N LEU A 99 -15.80 0.75 -20.37
CA LEU A 99 -16.34 2.10 -20.21
C LEU A 99 -17.47 2.39 -21.21
N GLY A 100 -17.39 1.83 -22.41
CA GLY A 100 -18.37 1.97 -23.47
C GLY A 100 -19.57 1.03 -23.39
N CYS A 101 -19.66 0.18 -22.35
CA CYS A 101 -20.78 -0.73 -22.18
C CYS A 101 -22.00 0.03 -21.63
N PRO A 102 -23.18 -0.01 -22.29
CA PRO A 102 -24.37 0.72 -21.83
C PRO A 102 -25.00 0.11 -20.56
N ASP A 103 -24.70 -1.16 -20.26
CA ASP A 103 -25.19 -1.84 -19.05
C ASP A 103 -24.42 -1.40 -17.79
N HIS A 104 -23.36 -0.62 -17.97
CA HIS A 104 -22.47 -0.14 -16.93
C HIS A 104 -22.74 1.34 -16.66
N ARG A 105 -23.33 1.67 -15.51
CA ARG A 105 -23.53 3.08 -15.10
C ARG A 105 -22.38 3.63 -14.25
N PHE A 106 -21.59 4.54 -14.79
CA PHE A 106 -20.47 5.20 -14.10
C PHE A 106 -20.90 6.44 -13.29
N VAL A 107 -20.75 6.40 -11.97
CA VAL A 107 -21.08 7.54 -11.10
C VAL A 107 -19.85 8.33 -10.66
N GLY A 108 -20.03 9.63 -10.39
CA GLY A 108 -19.00 10.48 -9.74
C GLY A 108 -19.50 11.91 -9.52
N VAL A 109 -18.62 12.81 -9.08
CA VAL A 109 -18.97 14.23 -8.86
C VAL A 109 -18.33 15.09 -9.95
N ALA A 110 -19.14 15.86 -10.67
CA ALA A 110 -18.68 16.71 -11.78
C ALA A 110 -17.98 15.95 -12.92
N VAL A 111 -18.51 14.76 -13.25
CA VAL A 111 -17.88 13.80 -14.18
C VAL A 111 -17.80 14.29 -15.62
N ASP A 112 -18.62 15.24 -16.06
CA ASP A 112 -18.63 15.73 -17.45
C ASP A 112 -17.25 16.21 -17.94
N GLY A 113 -16.48 16.85 -17.05
CA GLY A 113 -15.13 17.30 -17.37
C GLY A 113 -14.16 16.15 -17.55
N ASP A 114 -14.27 15.13 -16.70
CA ASP A 114 -13.43 13.94 -16.71
C ASP A 114 -13.73 13.05 -17.91
N ILE A 115 -15.02 12.88 -18.27
CA ILE A 115 -15.45 12.12 -19.46
C ILE A 115 -14.92 12.77 -20.75
N ARG A 116 -15.02 14.10 -20.86
CA ARG A 116 -14.44 14.81 -22.01
C ARG A 116 -12.93 14.55 -22.12
N ARG A 117 -12.19 14.60 -21.00
CA ARG A 117 -10.75 14.33 -20.98
C ARG A 117 -10.41 12.87 -21.29
N LEU A 118 -11.18 11.91 -20.77
CA LEU A 118 -11.04 10.48 -21.11
C LEU A 118 -11.10 10.25 -22.61
N ARG A 119 -12.06 10.88 -23.29
CA ARG A 119 -12.20 10.80 -24.73
C ARG A 119 -11.08 11.55 -25.45
N ASP A 120 -10.85 12.80 -25.10
CA ASP A 120 -9.96 13.69 -25.86
C ASP A 120 -8.48 13.34 -25.65
N ASP A 121 -8.08 12.89 -24.46
CA ASP A 121 -6.68 12.56 -24.14
C ASP A 121 -6.34 11.08 -24.34
N CYS A 122 -7.31 10.18 -24.24
CA CYS A 122 -7.06 8.73 -24.18
C CYS A 122 -7.92 7.91 -25.14
N GLY A 123 -8.84 8.52 -25.90
CA GLY A 123 -9.72 7.82 -26.82
C GLY A 123 -10.73 6.90 -26.12
N LEU A 124 -10.99 7.11 -24.82
CA LEU A 124 -11.89 6.29 -24.03
C LEU A 124 -13.26 6.97 -23.91
N ALA A 125 -14.29 6.37 -24.52
CA ALA A 125 -15.66 6.83 -24.39
C ALA A 125 -16.35 6.14 -23.19
N VAL A 126 -17.14 6.91 -22.44
CA VAL A 126 -17.99 6.41 -21.34
C VAL A 126 -19.43 6.46 -21.81
N ALA A 127 -20.13 5.31 -21.80
CA ALA A 127 -21.47 5.18 -22.40
C ALA A 127 -22.59 5.72 -21.50
N ASP A 128 -22.64 5.30 -20.24
CA ASP A 128 -23.61 5.80 -19.24
C ASP A 128 -22.85 6.38 -18.04
N ALA A 129 -22.99 7.69 -17.82
CA ALA A 129 -22.40 8.37 -16.68
C ALA A 129 -23.41 9.26 -15.96
N MET A 130 -23.29 9.30 -14.64
CA MET A 130 -24.24 9.99 -13.76
C MET A 130 -23.51 10.88 -12.75
N ASP A 131 -23.90 12.15 -12.70
CA ASP A 131 -23.40 13.07 -11.68
C ASP A 131 -24.17 12.91 -10.37
N LEU A 132 -23.46 12.50 -9.32
CA LEU A 132 -24.00 12.24 -7.99
C LEU A 132 -24.64 13.49 -7.36
N ARG A 133 -24.23 14.71 -7.75
CA ARG A 133 -24.82 15.95 -7.23
C ARG A 133 -26.27 16.10 -7.67
N HIS A 134 -26.53 15.78 -8.93
CA HIS A 134 -27.87 15.86 -9.51
C HIS A 134 -28.75 14.74 -8.94
N LEU A 135 -28.21 13.51 -8.90
CA LEU A 135 -28.90 12.36 -8.34
C LEU A 135 -29.26 12.58 -6.86
N ALA A 136 -28.32 13.04 -6.04
CA ALA A 136 -28.56 13.29 -4.62
C ALA A 136 -29.57 14.43 -4.40
N ALA A 137 -29.49 15.51 -5.17
CA ALA A 137 -30.43 16.62 -5.06
C ALA A 137 -31.87 16.20 -5.36
N GLU A 138 -32.05 15.30 -6.33
CA GLU A 138 -33.35 14.73 -6.67
C GLU A 138 -33.84 13.75 -5.59
N VAL A 139 -33.05 12.72 -5.27
CA VAL A 139 -33.43 11.64 -4.35
C VAL A 139 -33.68 12.16 -2.92
N LEU A 140 -32.89 13.14 -2.46
CA LEU A 140 -33.04 13.74 -1.14
C LEU A 140 -33.96 14.97 -1.12
N SER A 141 -34.53 15.37 -2.26
CA SER A 141 -35.35 16.60 -2.39
C SER A 141 -34.65 17.86 -1.87
N ARG A 142 -33.35 18.00 -2.17
CA ARG A 142 -32.45 19.04 -1.66
C ARG A 142 -31.69 19.73 -2.79
N PRO A 143 -32.27 20.76 -3.44
CA PRO A 143 -31.71 21.39 -4.63
C PRO A 143 -30.30 21.97 -4.45
N GLU A 144 -29.93 22.35 -3.23
CA GLU A 144 -28.61 22.87 -2.90
C GLU A 144 -27.48 21.85 -3.12
N LEU A 145 -27.78 20.55 -3.09
CA LEU A 145 -26.81 19.48 -3.32
C LEU A 145 -26.26 19.44 -4.75
N LYS A 146 -26.93 20.11 -5.71
CA LYS A 146 -26.40 20.30 -7.08
C LYS A 146 -25.04 20.99 -7.10
N LYS A 147 -24.68 21.72 -6.03
CA LYS A 147 -23.40 22.41 -5.86
C LYS A 147 -22.47 21.72 -4.85
N ALA A 148 -22.89 20.59 -4.26
CA ALA A 148 -22.12 19.89 -3.25
C ALA A 148 -20.87 19.22 -3.83
N GLY A 149 -19.80 19.15 -3.04
CA GLY A 149 -18.66 18.30 -3.34
C GLY A 149 -18.87 16.88 -2.78
N LEU A 150 -18.02 15.93 -3.20
CA LEU A 150 -18.13 14.54 -2.73
C LEU A 150 -18.06 14.40 -1.21
N LYS A 151 -17.26 15.24 -0.52
CA LYS A 151 -17.20 15.26 0.95
C LYS A 151 -18.56 15.54 1.60
N THR A 152 -19.32 16.48 1.02
CA THR A 152 -20.67 16.79 1.48
C THR A 152 -21.61 15.64 1.16
N LEU A 153 -21.62 15.14 -0.08
CA LEU A 153 -22.50 14.04 -0.47
C LEU A 153 -22.26 12.77 0.37
N THR A 154 -21.00 12.44 0.66
CA THR A 154 -20.63 11.30 1.51
C THR A 154 -21.19 11.46 2.92
N ARG A 155 -21.09 12.66 3.49
CA ARG A 155 -21.68 12.94 4.81
C ARG A 155 -23.20 12.81 4.79
N GLU A 156 -23.86 13.41 3.82
CA GLU A 156 -25.33 13.44 3.75
C GLU A 156 -25.93 12.05 3.46
N VAL A 157 -25.28 11.25 2.62
CA VAL A 157 -25.81 9.95 2.17
C VAL A 157 -25.31 8.78 3.03
N MET A 158 -24.08 8.86 3.53
CA MET A 158 -23.44 7.75 4.26
C MET A 158 -23.24 8.04 5.74
N GLY A 159 -23.33 9.30 6.20
CA GLY A 159 -22.97 9.68 7.57
C GLY A 159 -21.46 9.66 7.84
N VAL A 160 -20.63 9.44 6.80
CA VAL A 160 -19.17 9.31 6.91
C VAL A 160 -18.49 10.63 6.55
N VAL A 161 -17.48 11.01 7.33
CA VAL A 161 -16.66 12.19 7.06
C VAL A 161 -15.34 11.75 6.41
N ILE A 162 -15.06 12.29 5.23
CA ILE A 162 -13.80 12.03 4.52
C ILE A 162 -12.85 13.24 4.54
N GLY A 163 -11.55 12.95 4.62
CA GLY A 163 -10.46 13.89 4.39
C GLY A 163 -10.43 14.38 2.93
N LYS A 164 -10.04 15.64 2.73
CA LYS A 164 -9.79 16.23 1.41
C LYS A 164 -8.68 17.26 1.53
N GLU A 165 -7.49 16.77 1.90
CA GLU A 165 -6.29 17.55 2.12
C GLU A 165 -5.93 18.28 0.83
N LYS A 166 -5.77 19.61 0.91
CA LYS A 166 -5.47 20.43 -0.28
C LYS A 166 -4.11 20.08 -0.87
N GLU A 167 -3.17 19.68 -0.03
CA GLU A 167 -1.81 19.29 -0.42
C GLU A 167 -1.83 18.07 -1.33
N VAL A 168 -2.58 17.02 -0.97
CA VAL A 168 -2.76 15.82 -1.79
C VAL A 168 -3.56 16.14 -3.05
N THR A 169 -4.71 16.81 -2.92
CA THR A 169 -5.58 17.09 -4.08
C THR A 169 -4.95 17.98 -5.15
N MET A 170 -4.01 18.85 -4.77
CA MET A 170 -3.30 19.75 -5.68
C MET A 170 -1.86 19.34 -5.99
N SER A 171 -1.44 18.15 -5.54
CA SER A 171 -0.11 17.59 -5.78
C SER A 171 0.12 17.21 -7.26
N LYS A 172 1.31 16.69 -7.57
CA LYS A 172 1.67 16.23 -8.91
C LYS A 172 1.25 14.77 -9.10
N TRP A 173 0.20 14.55 -9.88
CA TRP A 173 -0.35 13.21 -10.14
C TRP A 173 0.27 12.51 -11.35
N ASP A 174 1.15 13.20 -12.07
CA ASP A 174 1.93 12.71 -13.20
C ASP A 174 3.28 12.08 -12.79
N GLN A 175 3.62 12.13 -11.50
CA GLN A 175 4.79 11.47 -10.88
C GLN A 175 4.36 10.15 -10.21
N HIS A 176 5.29 9.32 -9.71
CA HIS A 176 4.89 8.13 -8.97
C HIS A 176 3.96 8.53 -7.81
N LEU A 177 2.90 7.75 -7.64
CA LEU A 177 1.87 8.09 -6.66
C LEU A 177 2.39 7.87 -5.24
N THR A 178 2.17 8.85 -4.37
CA THR A 178 2.43 8.71 -2.93
C THR A 178 1.35 7.87 -2.27
N LEU A 179 1.62 7.33 -1.08
CA LEU A 179 0.61 6.62 -0.29
C LEU A 179 -0.63 7.48 -0.03
N GLU A 180 -0.43 8.76 0.30
CA GLU A 180 -1.55 9.70 0.51
C GLU A 180 -2.39 9.89 -0.76
N GLN A 181 -1.76 9.94 -1.94
CA GLN A 181 -2.47 10.01 -3.22
C GLN A 181 -3.25 8.73 -3.50
N VAL A 182 -2.66 7.56 -3.21
CA VAL A 182 -3.34 6.25 -3.35
C VAL A 182 -4.52 6.17 -2.39
N GLN A 183 -4.33 6.47 -1.10
CA GLN A 183 -5.40 6.48 -0.10
C GLN A 183 -6.52 7.44 -0.49
N TYR A 184 -6.16 8.68 -0.86
CA TYR A 184 -7.13 9.66 -1.33
C TYR A 184 -7.93 9.13 -2.51
N ALA A 185 -7.26 8.63 -3.54
CA ALA A 185 -7.89 8.17 -4.77
C ALA A 185 -8.80 6.95 -4.54
N SER A 186 -8.38 6.03 -3.67
CA SER A 186 -9.15 4.85 -3.29
C SER A 186 -10.42 5.24 -2.56
N ILE A 187 -10.31 6.14 -1.57
CA ILE A 187 -11.47 6.66 -0.82
C ILE A 187 -12.39 7.45 -1.75
N ASP A 188 -11.87 8.33 -2.61
CA ASP A 188 -12.67 9.15 -3.53
C ASP A 188 -13.48 8.27 -4.50
N ALA A 189 -12.87 7.20 -5.02
CA ALA A 189 -13.54 6.23 -5.90
C ALA A 189 -14.55 5.36 -5.15
N PHE A 190 -14.18 4.81 -3.98
CA PHE A 190 -15.05 3.98 -3.15
C PHE A 190 -16.28 4.75 -2.64
N VAL A 191 -16.11 5.96 -2.10
CA VAL A 191 -17.27 6.71 -1.59
C VAL A 191 -18.14 7.23 -2.74
N SER A 192 -17.58 7.44 -3.94
CA SER A 192 -18.39 7.69 -5.13
C SER A 192 -19.25 6.46 -5.48
N TYR A 193 -18.68 5.24 -5.44
CA TYR A 193 -19.41 3.99 -5.58
C TYR A 193 -20.57 3.90 -4.60
N GLU A 194 -20.25 4.00 -3.32
CA GLU A 194 -21.17 3.69 -2.25
C GLU A 194 -22.30 4.74 -2.13
N VAL A 195 -22.00 6.02 -2.37
CA VAL A 195 -23.02 7.07 -2.50
C VAL A 195 -23.95 6.77 -3.67
N GLY A 196 -23.41 6.46 -4.85
CA GLY A 196 -24.23 6.14 -6.02
C GLY A 196 -25.11 4.92 -5.80
N ARG A 197 -24.53 3.84 -5.26
CA ARG A 197 -25.24 2.60 -4.93
C ARG A 197 -26.40 2.87 -3.98
N ARG A 198 -26.20 3.61 -2.89
CA ARG A 198 -27.26 3.95 -1.91
C ARG A 198 -28.37 4.82 -2.52
N LEU A 199 -28.01 5.80 -3.35
CA LEU A 199 -29.00 6.66 -3.99
C LEU A 199 -29.82 5.94 -5.06
N LEU A 200 -29.22 5.01 -5.80
CA LEU A 200 -29.90 4.23 -6.84
C LEU A 200 -30.77 3.13 -6.24
N THR A 201 -30.25 2.35 -5.28
CA THR A 201 -31.04 1.31 -4.59
C THR A 201 -32.16 1.88 -3.71
N GLY A 202 -31.98 3.09 -3.19
CA GLY A 202 -33.02 3.82 -2.47
C GLY A 202 -34.22 4.22 -3.35
N ARG A 203 -34.09 4.29 -4.69
CA ARG A 203 -35.21 4.55 -5.60
C ARG A 203 -36.16 3.36 -5.70
N ASP A 204 -35.63 2.14 -5.70
CA ASP A 204 -36.44 0.93 -5.85
C ASP A 204 -37.30 0.66 -4.62
N SER A 205 -36.90 1.18 -3.46
CA SER A 205 -37.62 1.08 -2.18
C SER A 205 -38.74 2.13 -2.02
N GLN A 206 -38.89 3.09 -2.94
CA GLN A 206 -39.92 4.14 -2.87
C GLN A 206 -41.22 3.80 -3.63
N SER A 207 -41.50 2.51 -3.84
CA SER A 207 -42.81 2.01 -4.27
C SER A 207 -43.56 1.30 -3.13
N GLY A 208 -44.04 2.06 -2.14
CA GLY A 208 -44.99 1.58 -1.10
C GLY A 208 -44.50 1.71 0.36
N PRO A 209 -45.38 1.89 1.36
CA PRO A 209 -45.16 2.93 2.36
C PRO A 209 -44.60 2.50 3.72
N SER A 210 -44.07 3.53 4.40
CA SER A 210 -44.08 3.81 5.85
C SER A 210 -42.93 3.27 6.73
N SER A 211 -42.06 4.24 7.06
CA SER A 211 -41.57 4.60 8.41
C SER A 211 -41.03 3.51 9.32
N GLN A 212 -39.72 3.58 9.60
CA GLN A 212 -39.19 3.36 10.94
C GLN A 212 -38.06 4.35 11.24
N GLN A 213 -38.31 5.18 12.25
CA GLN A 213 -37.37 6.13 12.86
C GLN A 213 -36.25 5.35 13.57
N PHE A 214 -35.00 5.67 13.28
CA PHE A 214 -33.88 5.28 14.14
C PHE A 214 -33.52 6.43 15.06
N THR A 215 -33.73 6.20 16.36
CA THR A 215 -33.47 7.13 17.44
C THR A 215 -31.97 7.34 17.66
N ASN A 216 -31.61 8.61 17.80
CA ASN A 216 -30.28 9.12 18.11
C ASN A 216 -29.85 8.74 19.55
N ARG A 217 -28.66 8.19 19.75
CA ARG A 217 -27.97 8.17 21.06
C ARG A 217 -26.53 8.65 20.88
N GLN A 218 -26.24 9.84 21.38
CA GLN A 218 -24.87 10.26 21.71
C GLN A 218 -24.41 9.58 23.00
N PRO A 219 -23.12 9.22 23.15
CA PRO A 219 -22.50 9.10 24.46
C PRO A 219 -21.67 10.34 24.80
N ASP A 220 -21.69 10.58 26.09
CA ASP A 220 -21.33 11.79 26.80
C ASP A 220 -19.80 11.97 26.97
N SER A 221 -19.42 13.23 27.19
CA SER A 221 -18.06 13.66 27.43
C SER A 221 -17.67 13.54 28.92
N ARG A 222 -16.51 12.91 29.22
CA ARG A 222 -15.43 13.37 30.13
C ARG A 222 -14.64 12.22 30.73
N SER A 223 -13.40 12.07 30.25
CA SER A 223 -12.20 11.93 31.08
C SER A 223 -10.98 12.18 30.18
N CYS A 224 -10.29 13.27 30.44
CA CYS A 224 -9.07 13.73 29.80
C CYS A 224 -7.94 13.45 30.79
N VAL A 225 -6.95 12.61 30.45
CA VAL A 225 -5.54 12.91 30.70
C VAL A 225 -4.63 12.14 29.72
N LEU A 226 -3.65 12.87 29.16
CA LEU A 226 -2.48 12.48 28.37
C LEU A 226 -2.57 12.70 26.85
N ALA A 227 -2.48 13.98 26.51
CA ALA A 227 -1.95 14.44 25.24
C ALA A 227 -0.45 14.12 25.14
N ALA A 228 -0.09 13.26 24.18
CA ALA A 228 1.17 13.31 23.46
C ALA A 228 0.84 13.04 21.98
N ALA A 229 1.26 13.94 21.09
CA ALA A 229 0.81 14.04 19.70
C ALA A 229 0.82 12.69 18.95
N MET A 230 -0.35 12.17 18.58
CA MET A 230 -0.46 10.97 17.76
C MET A 230 -0.27 11.33 16.28
N ASN A 231 0.93 11.10 15.77
CA ASN A 231 1.09 10.73 14.37
C ASN A 231 0.20 9.50 14.14
N GLY A 232 -0.70 9.56 13.15
CA GLY A 232 -1.64 8.47 12.88
C GLY A 232 -0.95 7.11 12.76
N THR A 233 -1.51 6.09 13.39
CA THR A 233 -1.15 4.69 13.13
C THR A 233 -1.60 4.30 11.73
N TYR A 234 -0.75 3.58 11.00
CA TYR A 234 -1.03 3.02 9.69
C TYR A 234 -0.51 1.59 9.58
N GLY A 235 -1.13 0.82 8.69
CA GLY A 235 -0.72 -0.52 8.33
C GLY A 235 -1.41 -0.93 7.05
N TYR A 236 -0.65 -1.48 6.10
CA TYR A 236 -1.17 -1.99 4.84
C TYR A 236 -0.28 -3.14 4.35
N ASP A 237 -0.85 -4.04 3.56
CA ASP A 237 -0.10 -5.04 2.84
C ASP A 237 0.23 -4.54 1.43
N ALA A 238 1.38 -4.98 0.91
CA ALA A 238 1.88 -4.66 -0.41
C ALA A 238 2.60 -5.87 -0.99
N ASP A 239 2.28 -6.22 -2.22
CA ASP A 239 3.00 -7.25 -2.97
C ASP A 239 4.13 -6.62 -3.78
N VAL A 240 5.37 -6.97 -3.42
CA VAL A 240 6.58 -6.53 -4.11
C VAL A 240 7.02 -7.62 -5.06
N VAL A 241 7.02 -7.31 -6.36
CA VAL A 241 7.41 -8.24 -7.43
C VAL A 241 8.85 -7.95 -7.85
N MET A 242 9.72 -8.96 -7.77
CA MET A 242 11.08 -8.91 -8.29
C MET A 242 11.11 -9.12 -9.81
N ASP A 243 12.22 -8.76 -10.46
CA ASP A 243 12.39 -8.89 -11.92
C ASP A 243 12.24 -10.34 -12.43
N ASP A 244 12.48 -11.33 -11.58
CA ASP A 244 12.31 -12.76 -11.89
C ASP A 244 10.87 -13.27 -11.67
N GLY A 245 9.93 -12.39 -11.31
CA GLY A 245 8.54 -12.71 -11.02
C GLY A 245 8.28 -13.20 -9.61
N THR A 246 9.30 -13.27 -8.73
CA THR A 246 9.10 -13.61 -7.32
C THR A 246 8.25 -12.55 -6.64
N VAL A 247 7.17 -12.97 -5.99
CA VAL A 247 6.28 -12.11 -5.22
C VAL A 247 6.62 -12.19 -3.73
N ILE A 248 6.86 -11.04 -3.12
CA ILE A 248 7.10 -10.86 -1.69
C ILE A 248 5.87 -10.16 -1.10
N HIS A 249 5.20 -10.81 -0.15
CA HIS A 249 4.05 -10.25 0.55
C HIS A 249 4.54 -9.44 1.75
N THR A 250 4.44 -8.12 1.67
CA THR A 250 5.00 -7.20 2.66
C THR A 250 3.91 -6.53 3.48
N THR A 251 3.96 -6.70 4.80
CA THR A 251 3.20 -5.85 5.74
C THR A 251 4.02 -4.61 6.08
N VAL A 252 3.54 -3.42 5.69
CA VAL A 252 4.16 -2.13 6.00
C VAL A 252 3.36 -1.45 7.10
N THR A 253 4.02 -1.04 8.20
CA THR A 253 3.27 -0.51 9.34
C THR A 253 4.11 0.33 10.31
N ASN A 254 3.45 1.19 11.08
CA ASN A 254 3.97 1.74 12.35
C ASN A 254 3.15 1.24 13.57
N SER A 255 2.26 0.26 13.39
CA SER A 255 1.40 -0.27 14.46
C SER A 255 2.00 -1.48 15.13
N GLY A 256 2.20 -1.41 16.45
CA GLY A 256 2.65 -2.55 17.25
C GLY A 256 1.67 -3.74 17.21
N ASP A 257 0.37 -3.50 17.00
CA ASP A 257 -0.61 -4.60 16.86
C ASP A 257 -0.49 -5.32 15.51
N ALA A 258 -0.15 -4.60 14.44
CA ALA A 258 0.15 -5.21 13.16
C ALA A 258 1.41 -6.08 13.23
N VAL A 259 2.45 -5.62 13.93
CA VAL A 259 3.65 -6.43 14.21
C VAL A 259 3.30 -7.70 15.00
N LYS A 260 2.46 -7.63 16.04
CA LYS A 260 1.99 -8.82 16.77
C LYS A 260 1.27 -9.79 15.84
N ARG A 261 0.41 -9.29 14.95
CA ARG A 261 -0.34 -10.11 13.99
C ARG A 261 0.62 -10.82 13.02
N PHE A 262 1.55 -10.07 12.42
CA PHE A 262 2.59 -10.62 11.55
C PHE A 262 3.33 -11.78 12.20
N LEU A 263 3.85 -11.59 13.43
CA LEU A 263 4.60 -12.64 14.13
C LEU A 263 3.75 -13.89 14.46
N ARG A 264 2.46 -13.71 14.78
CA ARG A 264 1.54 -14.84 14.97
C ARG A 264 1.34 -15.63 13.69
N GLU A 265 1.18 -14.94 12.55
CA GLU A 265 1.01 -15.59 11.24
C GLU A 265 2.26 -16.36 10.83
N ILE A 266 3.46 -15.79 11.06
CA ILE A 266 4.73 -16.50 10.82
C ILE A 266 4.82 -17.78 11.64
N HIS A 267 4.51 -17.73 12.93
CA HIS A 267 4.53 -18.93 13.78
C HIS A 267 3.45 -19.93 13.40
N ALA A 268 2.25 -19.49 13.04
CA ALA A 268 1.17 -20.37 12.60
C ALA A 268 1.55 -21.10 11.30
N ALA A 269 2.13 -20.38 10.33
CA ALA A 269 2.62 -20.97 9.08
C ALA A 269 3.74 -21.99 9.35
N ALA A 270 4.68 -21.68 10.24
CA ALA A 270 5.76 -22.60 10.60
C ALA A 270 5.27 -23.85 11.36
N ALA A 271 4.17 -23.75 12.10
CA ALA A 271 3.57 -24.86 12.87
C ALA A 271 2.66 -25.77 12.03
N ALA A 272 2.12 -25.28 10.91
CA ALA A 272 1.22 -26.04 10.03
C ALA A 272 1.90 -27.28 9.44
N ASP A 273 3.22 -27.23 9.22
CA ASP A 273 3.98 -28.35 8.64
C ASP A 273 4.24 -29.49 9.64
N LEU A 274 4.25 -29.22 10.96
CA LEU A 274 4.49 -30.20 12.04
C LEU A 274 3.92 -29.69 13.38
N PRO A 275 2.73 -30.15 13.81
CA PRO A 275 2.09 -29.67 15.03
C PRO A 275 2.87 -30.07 16.30
N GLY A 276 3.13 -29.11 17.19
CA GLY A 276 3.60 -29.38 18.57
C GLY A 276 5.06 -29.02 18.91
N GLN A 277 5.83 -28.46 17.97
CA GLN A 277 7.19 -27.94 18.23
C GLN A 277 7.40 -26.56 17.61
N GLN A 278 7.99 -25.62 18.37
CA GLN A 278 8.48 -24.37 17.80
C GLN A 278 9.73 -24.67 16.96
N ARG A 279 9.65 -24.43 15.65
CA ARG A 279 10.80 -24.58 14.77
C ARG A 279 11.74 -23.37 14.86
N PRO A 280 13.06 -23.60 14.91
CA PRO A 280 14.07 -22.60 14.56
C PRO A 280 13.71 -21.91 13.24
N LEU A 281 13.64 -20.58 13.23
CA LEU A 281 13.37 -19.79 12.03
C LEU A 281 14.68 -19.19 11.51
N ILE A 282 14.83 -19.17 10.19
CA ILE A 282 15.79 -18.29 9.52
C ILE A 282 15.00 -17.02 9.18
N VAL A 283 15.51 -15.86 9.60
CA VAL A 283 14.85 -14.57 9.45
C VAL A 283 15.81 -13.60 8.79
N GLY A 284 15.44 -13.09 7.61
CA GLY A 284 16.15 -11.97 7.00
C GLY A 284 15.98 -10.72 7.86
N LEU A 285 17.08 -10.07 8.22
CA LEU A 285 17.13 -8.88 9.06
C LEU A 285 17.90 -7.79 8.34
N ASP A 286 17.29 -6.62 8.20
CA ASP A 286 17.95 -5.41 7.76
C ASP A 286 17.32 -4.18 8.44
N THR A 287 18.05 -3.07 8.48
CA THR A 287 17.55 -1.84 9.07
C THR A 287 17.94 -0.60 8.30
N GLU A 288 17.10 0.43 8.40
CA GLU A 288 17.37 1.73 7.80
C GLU A 288 17.28 2.84 8.84
N TRP A 289 18.05 3.91 8.63
CA TRP A 289 18.30 4.90 9.66
C TRP A 289 18.22 6.35 9.19
N ARG A 290 17.87 7.22 10.13
CA ARG A 290 17.95 8.67 9.94
C ARG A 290 19.26 9.23 10.48
N ALA A 291 19.92 10.09 9.71
CA ALA A 291 21.00 10.94 10.21
C ALA A 291 20.44 12.12 11.04
N VAL A 292 20.95 12.29 12.26
CA VAL A 292 20.60 13.35 13.20
C VAL A 292 21.84 14.22 13.43
N PHE A 293 21.75 15.48 13.04
CA PHE A 293 22.75 16.50 13.33
C PHE A 293 22.43 17.14 14.67
N VAL A 294 23.34 17.02 15.64
CA VAL A 294 23.23 17.72 16.93
C VAL A 294 23.99 19.03 16.83
N GLU A 295 23.30 20.15 17.02
CA GLU A 295 23.89 21.48 16.96
C GLU A 295 24.99 21.61 18.04
N GLY A 296 26.20 22.00 17.63
CA GLY A 296 27.36 22.12 18.52
C GLY A 296 28.27 20.88 18.61
N ASN A 297 27.91 19.74 18.01
CA ASN A 297 28.75 18.54 18.00
C ASN A 297 29.01 18.07 16.56
N LYS A 298 30.28 17.95 16.13
CA LYS A 298 30.64 17.52 14.76
C LYS A 298 30.29 16.06 14.44
N LYS A 299 29.75 15.30 15.40
CA LYS A 299 29.34 13.90 15.21
C LYS A 299 27.88 13.82 14.79
N GLN A 300 27.64 13.26 13.61
CA GLN A 300 26.33 12.76 13.23
C GLN A 300 25.94 11.63 14.19
N THR A 301 24.77 11.75 14.79
CA THR A 301 24.12 10.62 15.49
C THR A 301 23.15 9.99 14.52
N HIS A 302 22.94 8.69 14.58
CA HIS A 302 21.95 8.03 13.73
C HIS A 302 20.87 7.45 14.64
N ARG A 303 19.61 7.49 14.21
CA ARG A 303 18.52 6.78 14.90
C ARG A 303 17.84 5.78 13.98
N MET A 304 17.53 4.59 14.51
CA MET A 304 16.79 3.55 13.82
C MET A 304 15.46 4.10 13.30
N ALA A 305 15.19 3.95 12.00
CA ALA A 305 13.99 4.46 11.36
C ALA A 305 13.03 3.33 10.96
N VAL A 306 13.57 2.27 10.36
CA VAL A 306 12.81 1.11 9.89
C VAL A 306 13.52 -0.17 10.29
N LEU A 307 12.74 -1.11 10.85
CA LEU A 307 13.14 -2.50 11.06
C LEU A 307 12.49 -3.36 9.98
N GLN A 308 13.28 -4.21 9.34
CA GLN A 308 12.83 -5.09 8.28
C GLN A 308 13.04 -6.55 8.71
N LEU A 309 12.01 -7.38 8.59
CA LEU A 309 12.08 -8.81 8.90
C LEU A 309 11.46 -9.63 7.77
N CYS A 310 12.11 -10.69 7.32
CA CYS A 310 11.53 -11.58 6.31
C CYS A 310 11.65 -13.06 6.70
N VAL A 311 10.56 -13.81 6.54
CA VAL A 311 10.53 -15.27 6.66
C VAL A 311 9.78 -15.84 5.46
N GLY A 312 10.47 -16.62 4.64
CA GLY A 312 9.90 -17.12 3.39
C GLY A 312 9.64 -15.96 2.42
N ARG A 313 8.39 -15.82 1.98
CA ARG A 313 7.92 -14.70 1.14
C ARG A 313 7.15 -13.64 1.93
N ARG A 314 7.13 -13.71 3.27
CA ARG A 314 6.42 -12.76 4.13
C ARG A 314 7.44 -11.77 4.69
N CYS A 315 7.28 -10.50 4.37
CA CYS A 315 8.14 -9.43 4.86
C CYS A 315 7.37 -8.47 5.77
N LEU A 316 8.05 -7.94 6.78
CA LEU A 316 7.58 -6.88 7.64
C LEU A 316 8.49 -5.68 7.43
N VAL A 317 7.91 -4.53 7.08
CA VAL A 317 8.57 -3.23 7.06
C VAL A 317 7.95 -2.39 8.17
N PHE A 318 8.60 -2.39 9.33
CA PHE A 318 8.12 -1.71 10.53
C PHE A 318 8.82 -0.37 10.71
N GLN A 319 8.10 0.74 10.48
CA GLN A 319 8.62 2.09 10.67
C GLN A 319 8.69 2.45 12.17
N ILE A 320 9.66 1.84 12.86
CA ILE A 320 9.82 1.86 14.31
C ILE A 320 9.95 3.27 14.89
N ILE A 321 10.53 4.22 14.16
CA ILE A 321 10.67 5.62 14.63
C ILE A 321 9.33 6.38 14.75
N ARG A 322 8.31 5.94 14.01
CA ARG A 322 6.95 6.48 14.04
C ARG A 322 5.97 5.52 14.70
N ALA A 323 6.46 4.48 15.37
CA ALA A 323 5.61 3.47 15.94
C ALA A 323 4.77 4.01 17.10
N ASN A 324 3.51 3.58 17.18
CA ASN A 324 2.67 3.89 18.34
C ASN A 324 3.21 3.21 19.61
N TYR A 325 3.72 1.99 19.48
CA TYR A 325 4.51 1.29 20.48
C TYR A 325 5.28 0.13 19.85
N VAL A 326 6.32 -0.35 20.54
CA VAL A 326 7.07 -1.56 20.15
C VAL A 326 6.57 -2.74 20.99
N PRO A 327 5.99 -3.80 20.40
CA PRO A 327 5.41 -4.89 21.17
C PRO A 327 6.49 -5.75 21.83
N ALA A 328 6.32 -6.11 23.11
CA ALA A 328 7.24 -6.98 23.83
C ALA A 328 7.47 -8.34 23.13
N VAL A 329 6.47 -8.82 22.38
CA VAL A 329 6.54 -10.07 21.60
C VAL A 329 7.59 -9.99 20.48
N LEU A 330 7.84 -8.79 19.92
CA LEU A 330 8.91 -8.57 18.95
C LEU A 330 10.28 -8.67 19.63
N GLY A 331 10.42 -8.09 20.83
CA GLY A 331 11.64 -8.23 21.63
C GLY A 331 11.93 -9.69 21.97
N ALA A 332 10.92 -10.43 22.42
CA ALA A 332 11.05 -11.87 22.70
C ALA A 332 11.41 -12.69 21.44
N PHE A 333 10.83 -12.34 20.29
CA PHE A 333 11.14 -12.97 19.00
C PHE A 333 12.60 -12.76 18.61
N LEU A 334 13.10 -11.52 18.65
CA LEU A 334 14.49 -11.18 18.34
C LEU A 334 15.49 -11.80 19.34
N ALA A 335 15.09 -11.91 20.61
CA ALA A 335 15.90 -12.50 21.67
C ALA A 335 15.84 -14.04 21.72
N CYS A 336 15.08 -14.69 20.83
CA CYS A 336 14.99 -16.15 20.77
C CYS A 336 16.30 -16.75 20.21
N PRO A 337 17.05 -17.57 20.97
CA PRO A 337 18.33 -18.13 20.51
C PRO A 337 18.18 -19.17 19.39
N ASP A 338 16.99 -19.78 19.29
CA ASP A 338 16.70 -20.80 18.28
C ASP A 338 16.50 -20.17 16.89
N HIS A 339 16.14 -18.89 16.80
CA HIS A 339 16.02 -18.19 15.53
C HIS A 339 17.39 -17.70 15.07
N ARG A 340 17.65 -17.72 13.76
CA ARG A 340 18.85 -17.13 13.14
C ARG A 340 18.46 -15.89 12.35
N PHE A 341 19.04 -14.76 12.70
CA PHE A 341 18.80 -13.48 12.05
C PHE A 341 19.93 -13.20 11.05
N VAL A 342 19.65 -13.37 9.76
CA VAL A 342 20.64 -13.29 8.69
C VAL A 342 20.60 -11.93 8.00
N GLY A 343 21.76 -11.32 7.80
CA GLY A 343 21.89 -10.03 7.13
C GLY A 343 23.33 -9.73 6.71
N VAL A 344 23.55 -8.66 5.96
CA VAL A 344 24.90 -8.22 5.54
C VAL A 344 25.39 -7.12 6.46
N ALA A 345 26.55 -7.31 7.09
CA ALA A 345 27.05 -6.38 8.11
C ALA A 345 26.10 -6.20 9.30
N VAL A 346 25.35 -7.26 9.61
CA VAL A 346 24.24 -7.29 10.57
C VAL A 346 24.64 -6.89 11.99
N ASP A 347 25.92 -7.00 12.36
CA ASP A 347 26.45 -6.51 13.64
C ASP A 347 26.20 -5.01 13.86
N GLY A 348 26.14 -4.23 12.78
CA GLY A 348 25.77 -2.82 12.83
C GLY A 348 24.31 -2.65 13.24
N ASP A 349 23.41 -3.37 12.56
CA ASP A 349 21.98 -3.36 12.82
C ASP A 349 21.64 -3.82 14.24
N VAL A 350 22.24 -4.93 14.69
CA VAL A 350 22.05 -5.48 16.03
C VAL A 350 22.46 -4.48 17.11
N ARG A 351 23.62 -3.84 16.96
CA ARG A 351 24.07 -2.82 17.91
C ARG A 351 23.07 -1.68 18.00
N ARG A 352 22.55 -1.23 16.86
CA ARG A 352 21.62 -0.09 16.84
C ARG A 352 20.20 -0.45 17.27
N LEU A 353 19.73 -1.66 17.01
CA LEU A 353 18.47 -2.15 17.60
C LEU A 353 18.52 -2.15 19.13
N ARG A 354 19.66 -2.55 19.70
CA ARG A 354 19.88 -2.49 21.15
C ARG A 354 19.96 -1.05 21.64
N ASP A 355 20.80 -0.22 21.03
CA ASP A 355 21.11 1.12 21.53
C ASP A 355 19.96 2.12 21.29
N ASP A 356 19.27 2.04 20.15
CA ASP A 356 18.21 2.98 19.76
C ASP A 356 16.81 2.51 20.18
N CYS A 357 16.59 1.20 20.36
CA CYS A 357 15.25 0.61 20.57
C CYS A 357 15.17 -0.34 21.77
N GLY A 358 16.28 -0.66 22.44
CA GLY A 358 16.29 -1.63 23.55
C GLY A 358 16.00 -3.07 23.11
N LEU A 359 16.16 -3.39 21.83
CA LEU A 359 15.87 -4.70 21.26
C LEU A 359 17.16 -5.50 21.10
N ALA A 360 17.28 -6.60 21.86
CA ALA A 360 18.39 -7.55 21.71
C ALA A 360 18.09 -8.56 20.60
N VAL A 361 19.09 -8.86 19.78
CA VAL A 361 19.05 -9.94 18.78
C VAL A 361 20.01 -11.04 19.24
N ALA A 362 19.49 -12.23 19.56
CA ALA A 362 20.27 -13.26 20.24
C ALA A 362 21.26 -13.98 19.33
N ASN A 363 20.89 -14.22 18.07
CA ASN A 363 21.63 -15.10 17.17
C ASN A 363 21.64 -14.51 15.75
N ALA A 364 22.43 -13.43 15.61
CA ALA A 364 22.66 -12.78 14.32
C ALA A 364 23.79 -13.47 13.55
N VAL A 365 23.61 -13.62 12.24
CA VAL A 365 24.53 -14.31 11.35
C VAL A 365 24.87 -13.40 10.18
N ASP A 366 26.14 -12.99 10.09
CA ASP A 366 26.61 -12.18 8.97
C ASP A 366 26.83 -13.02 7.71
N LEU A 367 26.03 -12.74 6.69
CA LEU A 367 26.03 -13.45 5.41
C LEU A 367 27.38 -13.39 4.69
N ARG A 368 28.19 -12.36 4.91
CA ARG A 368 29.51 -12.22 4.27
C ARG A 368 30.47 -13.28 4.76
N HIS A 369 30.46 -13.53 6.07
CA HIS A 369 31.30 -14.54 6.69
C HIS A 369 30.80 -15.94 6.35
N LEU A 370 29.49 -16.16 6.45
CA LEU A 370 28.88 -17.43 6.12
C LEU A 370 29.12 -17.81 4.64
N ALA A 371 28.90 -16.89 3.70
CA ALA A 371 29.13 -17.15 2.28
C ALA A 371 30.59 -17.44 1.97
N ALA A 372 31.53 -16.70 2.58
CA ALA A 372 32.95 -16.91 2.37
C ALA A 372 33.43 -18.29 2.86
N GLU A 373 32.83 -18.80 3.93
CA GLU A 373 33.11 -20.13 4.47
C GLU A 373 32.47 -21.23 3.62
N VAL A 374 31.15 -21.17 3.42
CA VAL A 374 30.38 -22.20 2.69
C VAL A 374 30.84 -22.34 1.24
N LEU A 375 31.13 -21.21 0.56
CA LEU A 375 31.57 -21.22 -0.84
C LEU A 375 33.10 -21.31 -0.99
N SER A 376 33.85 -21.40 0.10
CA SER A 376 35.33 -21.38 0.08
C SER A 376 35.92 -20.18 -0.69
N ARG A 377 35.30 -19.00 -0.55
CA ARG A 377 35.64 -17.76 -1.26
C ARG A 377 35.91 -16.60 -0.29
N PRO A 378 37.14 -16.49 0.25
CA PRO A 378 37.50 -15.52 1.28
C PRO A 378 37.20 -14.06 0.96
N GLU A 379 37.18 -13.68 -0.32
CA GLU A 379 36.89 -12.34 -0.80
C GLU A 379 35.45 -11.89 -0.51
N LEU A 380 34.52 -12.83 -0.35
CA LEU A 380 33.11 -12.54 -0.04
C LEU A 380 32.90 -11.93 1.34
N ARG A 381 33.90 -11.99 2.24
CA ARG A 381 33.87 -11.29 3.55
C ARG A 381 33.70 -9.77 3.42
N LYS A 382 34.02 -9.21 2.25
CA LYS A 382 33.85 -7.78 1.94
C LYS A 382 32.70 -7.49 0.98
N ALA A 383 31.95 -8.51 0.58
CA ALA A 383 30.85 -8.36 -0.37
C ALA A 383 29.66 -7.63 0.25
N GLY A 384 28.97 -6.82 -0.57
CA GLY A 384 27.65 -6.30 -0.22
C GLY A 384 26.54 -7.28 -0.60
N LEU A 385 25.32 -7.02 -0.12
CA LEU A 385 24.16 -7.86 -0.37
C LEU A 385 23.89 -8.09 -1.86
N LYS A 386 24.07 -7.07 -2.71
CA LYS A 386 23.95 -7.20 -4.17
C LYS A 386 24.89 -8.27 -4.75
N THR A 387 26.14 -8.29 -4.30
CA THR A 387 27.12 -9.28 -4.74
C THR A 387 26.71 -10.66 -4.22
N LEU A 388 26.43 -10.81 -2.93
CA LEU A 388 26.05 -12.10 -2.35
C LEU A 388 24.78 -12.68 -3.00
N THR A 389 23.78 -11.85 -3.26
CA THR A 389 22.55 -12.26 -3.96
C THR A 389 22.87 -12.82 -5.34
N ARG A 390 23.75 -12.15 -6.10
CA ARG A 390 24.17 -12.66 -7.41
C ARG A 390 24.96 -13.96 -7.30
N GLU A 391 25.94 -14.03 -6.41
CA GLU A 391 26.81 -15.21 -6.29
C GLU A 391 26.06 -16.45 -5.74
N VAL A 392 25.05 -16.25 -4.89
CA VAL A 392 24.32 -17.35 -4.22
C VAL A 392 23.00 -17.69 -4.93
N MET A 393 22.30 -16.70 -5.48
CA MET A 393 20.98 -16.89 -6.10
C MET A 393 20.99 -16.75 -7.62
N GLY A 394 22.05 -16.19 -8.22
CA GLY A 394 22.06 -15.82 -9.64
C GLY A 394 21.19 -14.60 -9.98
N VAL A 395 20.61 -13.94 -8.98
CA VAL A 395 19.67 -12.82 -9.14
C VAL A 395 20.41 -11.49 -9.01
N VAL A 396 20.08 -10.54 -9.89
CA VAL A 396 20.63 -9.17 -9.83
C VAL A 396 19.60 -8.25 -9.18
N ILE A 397 19.99 -7.61 -8.09
CA ILE A 397 19.16 -6.59 -7.42
C ILE A 397 19.72 -5.18 -7.65
N GLY A 398 18.81 -4.22 -7.80
CA GLY A 398 19.11 -2.79 -7.76
C GLY A 398 19.37 -2.32 -6.33
N LYS A 399 20.40 -1.50 -6.13
CA LYS A 399 20.60 -0.75 -4.88
C LYS A 399 20.89 0.70 -5.22
N GLU A 400 19.83 1.45 -5.49
CA GLU A 400 19.92 2.87 -5.77
C GLU A 400 20.32 3.62 -4.50
N LYS A 401 21.49 4.26 -4.52
CA LYS A 401 22.00 5.00 -3.34
C LYS A 401 21.05 6.10 -2.87
N GLU A 402 20.25 6.66 -3.78
CA GLU A 402 19.27 7.69 -3.46
C GLU A 402 18.19 7.16 -2.50
N VAL A 403 17.75 5.91 -2.67
CA VAL A 403 16.78 5.26 -1.78
C VAL A 403 17.44 4.91 -0.45
N THR A 404 18.63 4.30 -0.46
CA THR A 404 19.37 3.97 0.77
C THR A 404 19.62 5.19 1.66
N MET A 405 19.94 6.35 1.04
CA MET A 405 20.24 7.59 1.78
C MET A 405 19.01 8.52 1.94
N SER A 406 17.81 8.01 1.70
CA SER A 406 16.58 8.79 1.76
C SER A 406 16.09 9.04 3.19
N LYS A 407 15.00 9.80 3.34
CA LYS A 407 14.43 10.19 4.63
C LYS A 407 13.49 9.11 5.16
N TRP A 408 14.05 8.09 5.79
CA TRP A 408 13.32 6.95 6.35
C TRP A 408 12.40 7.29 7.54
N GLU A 409 12.52 8.49 8.10
CA GLU A 409 11.64 9.00 9.16
C GLU A 409 10.35 9.66 8.67
N GLN A 410 10.21 9.89 7.36
CA GLN A 410 9.00 10.45 6.75
C GLN A 410 8.07 9.31 6.28
N ASP A 411 6.88 9.63 5.76
CA ASP A 411 6.03 8.60 5.16
C ASP A 411 6.81 7.83 4.09
N LEU A 412 6.76 6.49 4.17
CA LEU A 412 7.57 5.64 3.31
C LEU A 412 7.07 5.73 1.87
N THR A 413 7.98 5.95 0.92
CA THR A 413 7.67 5.88 -0.50
C THR A 413 7.58 4.43 -0.96
N LEU A 414 6.97 4.20 -2.13
CA LEU A 414 6.92 2.87 -2.73
C LEU A 414 8.33 2.32 -2.99
N GLU A 415 9.24 3.16 -3.47
CA GLU A 415 10.63 2.76 -3.72
C GLU A 415 11.34 2.33 -2.43
N GLN A 416 11.08 3.02 -1.31
CA GLN A 416 11.57 2.63 0.01
C GLN A 416 10.98 1.29 0.48
N VAL A 417 9.67 1.06 0.29
CA VAL A 417 9.02 -0.21 0.63
C VAL A 417 9.56 -1.36 -0.22
N GLN A 418 9.68 -1.15 -1.53
CA GLN A 418 10.24 -2.14 -2.45
C GLN A 418 11.68 -2.48 -2.08
N TYR A 419 12.51 -1.46 -1.86
CA TYR A 419 13.90 -1.63 -1.44
C TYR A 419 14.00 -2.44 -0.14
N ALA A 420 13.29 -2.02 0.92
CA ALA A 420 13.32 -2.69 2.21
C ALA A 420 12.79 -4.15 2.14
N SER A 421 11.75 -4.37 1.34
CA SER A 421 11.19 -5.72 1.16
C SER A 421 12.19 -6.64 0.47
N ILE A 422 12.83 -6.17 -0.59
CA ILE A 422 13.83 -6.93 -1.35
C ILE A 422 15.05 -7.20 -0.47
N ASP A 423 15.56 -6.22 0.26
CA ASP A 423 16.76 -6.36 1.09
C ASP A 423 16.57 -7.40 2.20
N ALA A 424 15.43 -7.38 2.90
CA ALA A 424 15.10 -8.40 3.89
C ALA A 424 14.87 -9.77 3.25
N PHE A 425 14.16 -9.85 2.12
CA PHE A 425 13.89 -11.11 1.42
C PHE A 425 15.15 -11.79 0.90
N VAL A 426 16.01 -11.06 0.19
CA VAL A 426 17.24 -11.66 -0.36
C VAL A 426 18.24 -11.99 0.75
N SER A 427 18.24 -11.25 1.88
CA SER A 427 18.99 -11.64 3.07
C SER A 427 18.50 -12.98 3.65
N TYR A 428 17.18 -13.14 3.78
CA TYR A 428 16.56 -14.41 4.18
C TYR A 428 16.94 -15.54 3.21
N GLU A 429 16.77 -15.34 1.91
CA GLU A 429 16.91 -16.38 0.90
C GLU A 429 18.37 -16.81 0.71
N VAL A 430 19.31 -15.85 0.71
CA VAL A 430 20.75 -16.14 0.72
C VAL A 430 21.12 -16.94 1.97
N GLY A 431 20.66 -16.49 3.16
CA GLY A 431 20.92 -17.19 4.41
C GLY A 431 20.33 -18.61 4.43
N ARG A 432 19.11 -18.78 3.92
CA ARG A 432 18.44 -20.08 3.79
C ARG A 432 19.27 -21.03 2.93
N ARG A 433 19.71 -20.62 1.74
CA ARG A 433 20.51 -21.47 0.83
C ARG A 433 21.85 -21.85 1.44
N LEU A 434 22.56 -20.88 2.05
CA LEU A 434 23.86 -21.15 2.67
C LEU A 434 23.77 -22.05 3.91
N LEU A 435 22.73 -21.89 4.75
CA LEU A 435 22.56 -22.68 5.98
C LEU A 435 21.98 -24.08 5.74
N THR A 436 21.27 -24.29 4.62
CA THR A 436 20.63 -25.58 4.30
C THR A 436 21.35 -26.35 3.20
N GLY A 437 22.25 -25.72 2.45
CA GLY A 437 23.01 -26.34 1.36
C GLY A 437 22.19 -26.61 0.08
N HIS A 438 20.94 -26.13 0.01
CA HIS A 438 20.07 -26.33 -1.15
C HIS A 438 20.29 -25.23 -2.20
N GLU A 439 20.34 -25.58 -3.50
CA GLU A 439 20.36 -24.64 -4.65
C GLU A 439 21.56 -23.66 -4.71
N LEU A 440 22.74 -24.07 -4.24
CA LEU A 440 23.97 -23.31 -4.51
C LEU A 440 24.42 -23.54 -5.96
N PRO A 441 24.89 -22.51 -6.68
CA PRO A 441 25.48 -22.69 -8.00
C PRO A 441 26.77 -23.54 -7.91
N PRO A 442 27.09 -24.32 -8.97
CA PRO A 442 28.23 -25.24 -9.00
C PRO A 442 29.59 -24.55 -8.94
#